data_AF-A0A962N713-F1
#
_entry.id   AF-A0A962N713-F1
#
_cell.length_a   1.000
_cell.length_b   1.000
_cell.length_c   1.000
_cell.angle_alpha   90.00
_cell.angle_beta   90.00
_cell.angle_gamma   90.00
#
_symmetry.space_group_name_H-M   'P 1'
#
loop_
_entity.id
_entity.type
_entity.pdbx_description
1 polymer ?
#
loop_
_entity_poly.entity_id
_entity_poly.type
_entity_poly.pdbx_seq_one_letter_code
_entity_poly.pdbx_strand_id
1 'polypeptide(L)'
;MLDQLSPLTQRVITALVLAPLAIACVLWLPSPGFAVVLGLIFCYGLWEWSRLIGLQRRRVRSTLVLLNAVAMATLWWLFRTQPHALLPLVY
;
A
#
# COMPACT_ATOMS: atom_id res chain seq x y z
N MET A 1 31.22 0.23 5.80
CA MET A 1 31.79 -0.19 4.48
C MET A 1 30.81 0.08 3.33
N LEU A 2 29.50 0.01 3.54
CA LEU A 2 28.48 0.37 2.53
C LEU A 2 28.21 1.89 2.42
N ASP A 3 28.78 2.67 3.34
CA ASP A 3 28.57 4.13 3.49
C ASP A 3 29.32 4.97 2.43
N GLN A 4 30.16 4.31 1.63
CA GLN A 4 30.96 4.90 0.54
C GLN A 4 30.28 4.79 -0.83
N LEU A 5 29.10 4.15 -0.92
CA LEU A 5 28.43 3.89 -2.19
C LEU A 5 27.71 5.14 -2.72
N SER A 6 27.79 5.36 -4.03
CA SER A 6 27.14 6.51 -4.67
C SER A 6 25.61 6.49 -4.49
N PRO A 7 24.93 7.66 -4.51
CA PRO A 7 23.47 7.73 -4.39
C PRO A 7 22.69 6.89 -5.41
N LEU A 8 23.25 6.68 -6.61
CA LEU A 8 22.64 5.85 -7.65
C LEU A 8 22.75 4.36 -7.30
N THR A 9 23.91 3.94 -6.78
CA THR A 9 24.13 2.56 -6.33
C THR A 9 23.15 2.18 -5.22
N GLN A 10 22.87 3.08 -4.27
CA GLN A 10 21.88 2.83 -3.22
C GLN A 10 20.47 2.60 -3.76
N ARG A 11 20.03 3.40 -4.76
CA ARG A 11 18.74 3.23 -5.42
C ARG A 11 18.65 1.91 -6.18
N VAL A 12 19.70 1.54 -6.91
CA VAL A 12 19.78 0.27 -7.65
C VAL A 12 19.72 -0.91 -6.68
N ILE A 13 20.48 -0.88 -5.59
CA ILE A 13 20.44 -1.95 -4.57
C ILE A 13 19.04 -2.06 -3.96
N THR A 14 18.41 -0.93 -3.62
CA THR A 14 17.06 -0.93 -3.05
C THR A 14 16.05 -1.51 -4.03
N ALA A 15 16.11 -1.14 -5.30
CA ALA A 15 15.26 -1.69 -6.35
C ALA A 15 15.49 -3.20 -6.56
N LEU A 16 16.75 -3.65 -6.54
CA LEU A 16 17.11 -5.07 -6.67
C LEU A 16 16.64 -5.92 -5.49
N VAL A 17 16.46 -5.34 -4.30
CA VAL A 17 15.89 -6.04 -3.14
C VAL A 17 14.36 -5.99 -3.17
N LEU A 18 13.77 -4.84 -3.50
CA LEU A 18 12.32 -4.66 -3.51
C LEU A 18 11.65 -5.45 -4.64
N ALA A 19 12.28 -5.56 -5.82
CA ALA A 19 11.73 -6.30 -6.96
C ALA A 19 11.46 -7.78 -6.64
N PRO A 20 12.43 -8.61 -6.19
CA PRO A 20 12.16 -9.99 -5.83
C PRO A 20 11.22 -10.12 -4.64
N LEU A 21 11.26 -9.18 -3.69
CA LEU A 21 10.33 -9.17 -2.55
C LEU A 21 8.88 -8.92 -3.02
N ALA A 22 8.67 -7.99 -3.95
CA ALA A 22 7.37 -7.72 -4.53
C ALA A 22 6.86 -8.92 -5.33
N ILE A 23 7.72 -9.52 -6.17
CA ILE A 23 7.41 -10.76 -6.91
C ILE A 23 7.03 -11.86 -5.91
N ALA A 24 7.76 -11.98 -4.81
CA ALA A 24 7.50 -12.98 -3.80
C ALA A 24 6.13 -12.81 -3.13
N CYS A 25 5.77 -11.57 -2.78
CA CYS A 25 4.44 -11.24 -2.27
C CYS A 25 3.34 -11.56 -3.28
N VAL A 26 3.56 -11.35 -4.58
CA VAL A 26 2.54 -11.65 -5.61
C VAL A 26 2.36 -13.15 -5.81
N LEU A 27 3.46 -13.91 -5.85
CA LEU A 27 3.42 -15.33 -6.23
C LEU A 27 3.11 -16.28 -5.08
N TRP A 28 3.56 -15.97 -3.86
CA TRP A 28 3.49 -16.92 -2.72
C TRP A 28 2.48 -16.54 -1.65
N LEU A 29 2.03 -15.30 -1.57
CA LEU A 29 1.11 -14.88 -0.51
C LEU A 29 -0.33 -15.25 -0.86
N PRO A 30 -1.09 -15.92 0.05
CA PRO A 30 -2.50 -16.18 -0.19
C PRO A 30 -3.26 -14.85 -0.27
N SER A 31 -4.37 -14.82 -1.02
CA SER A 31 -5.15 -13.60 -1.31
C SER A 31 -5.38 -12.67 -0.09
N PRO A 32 -5.77 -13.17 1.10
CA PRO A 32 -5.89 -12.31 2.29
C PRO A 32 -4.56 -11.68 2.73
N GLY A 33 -3.47 -12.44 2.72
CA GLY A 33 -2.14 -11.96 3.08
C GLY A 33 -1.64 -10.90 2.09
N PHE A 34 -1.82 -11.15 0.79
CA PHE A 34 -1.45 -10.18 -0.25
C PHE A 34 -2.21 -8.86 -0.08
N ALA A 35 -3.52 -8.93 0.13
CA ALA A 35 -4.36 -7.75 0.33
C ALA A 35 -3.92 -6.90 1.53
N VAL A 36 -3.56 -7.54 2.66
CA VAL A 36 -3.05 -6.83 3.85
C VAL A 36 -1.72 -6.14 3.57
N VAL A 37 -0.76 -6.86 2.97
CA VAL A 37 0.56 -6.29 2.63
C VAL A 37 0.41 -5.09 1.70
N LEU A 38 -0.39 -5.23 0.64
CA LEU A 38 -0.61 -4.16 -0.33
C LEU A 38 -1.34 -2.97 0.32
N GLY A 39 -2.32 -3.23 1.19
CA GLY A 39 -3.03 -2.20 1.95
C GLY A 39 -2.10 -1.37 2.84
N LEU A 40 -1.16 -2.02 3.53
CA LEU A 40 -0.15 -1.32 4.33
C LEU A 40 0.78 -0.45 3.47
N ILE A 41 1.21 -0.95 2.31
CA ILE A 41 2.05 -0.19 1.37
C ILE A 41 1.31 1.07 0.90
N PHE A 42 0.03 0.97 0.53
CA PHE A 42 -0.77 2.12 0.13
C PHE A 42 -1.00 3.12 1.28
N CYS A 43 -1.27 2.64 2.50
CA CYS A 43 -1.39 3.51 3.68
C CYS A 43 -0.10 4.30 3.94
N TYR A 44 1.06 3.63 3.83
CA TYR A 44 2.36 4.27 3.99
C TYR A 44 2.65 5.28 2.86
N GLY A 45 2.35 4.91 1.62
CA GLY A 45 2.45 5.80 0.46
C GLY A 45 1.59 7.05 0.62
N LEU A 46 0.34 6.89 1.03
CA LEU A 46 -0.58 8.00 1.30
C LEU A 46 -0.07 8.92 2.43
N TRP A 47 0.51 8.34 3.48
CA TRP A 47 1.13 9.12 4.54
C TRP A 47 2.28 9.98 4.01
N GLU A 48 3.17 9.44 3.19
CA GLU A 48 4.27 10.20 2.60
C GLU A 48 3.80 11.22 1.57
N TRP A 49 2.87 10.86 0.69
CA TRP A 49 2.32 11.80 -0.29
C TRP A 49 1.56 12.95 0.34
N SER A 50 0.79 12.69 1.41
CA SER A 50 0.15 13.75 2.18
C SER A 50 1.17 14.72 2.79
N ARG A 51 2.37 14.25 3.14
CA ARG A 51 3.47 15.12 3.59
C ARG A 51 4.02 15.96 2.44
N LEU A 52 4.22 15.35 1.27
CA LEU A 52 4.80 16.00 0.09
C LEU A 52 3.90 17.11 -0.46
N ILE A 53 2.57 16.96 -0.40
CA ILE A 53 1.61 17.99 -0.82
C ILE A 53 1.42 19.10 0.24
N GLY A 54 2.23 19.12 1.29
CA GLY A 54 2.21 20.19 2.29
C GLY A 54 1.13 20.06 3.37
N LEU A 55 0.53 18.88 3.56
CA LEU A 55 -0.47 18.65 4.61
C LEU A 55 0.21 18.55 5.99
N GLN A 56 0.61 19.69 6.57
CA GLN A 56 1.50 19.71 7.75
C GLN A 56 0.87 19.15 9.04
N ARG A 57 -0.46 19.20 9.18
CA ARG A 57 -1.15 18.77 10.41
C ARG A 57 -1.16 17.25 10.50
N ARG A 58 -0.40 16.69 11.45
CA ARG A 58 -0.34 15.25 11.73
C ARG A 58 -1.71 14.60 11.95
N ARG A 59 -2.65 15.29 12.60
CA ARG A 59 -4.03 14.81 12.79
C ARG A 59 -4.74 14.59 11.45
N VAL A 60 -4.68 15.57 10.56
CA VAL A 60 -5.33 15.51 9.23
C VAL A 60 -4.78 14.34 8.42
N ARG A 61 -3.45 14.16 8.39
CA ARG A 61 -2.80 13.04 7.71
C ARG A 61 -3.23 11.69 8.27
N SER A 62 -3.30 11.58 9.60
CA SER A 62 -3.67 10.32 10.28
C SER A 62 -5.13 9.97 9.99
N THR A 63 -6.02 10.96 10.00
CA THR A 63 -7.42 10.78 9.61
C THR A 63 -7.53 10.33 8.15
N LEU A 64 -6.77 10.93 7.23
CA LEU A 64 -6.77 10.56 5.81
C LEU A 64 -6.34 9.09 5.59
N VAL A 65 -5.25 8.68 6.24
CA VAL A 65 -4.77 7.30 6.19
C VAL A 65 -5.77 6.34 6.84
N LEU A 66 -6.36 6.70 7.96
CA LEU A 66 -7.39 5.89 8.62
C LEU A 66 -8.63 5.71 7.75
N LEU A 67 -9.12 6.79 7.13
CA LEU A 67 -10.27 6.75 6.22
C LEU A 67 -9.97 5.86 5.01
N ASN A 68 -8.77 5.96 4.43
CA ASN A 68 -8.33 5.09 3.35
C ASN A 68 -8.28 3.61 3.78
N ALA A 69 -7.69 3.31 4.94
CA ALA A 69 -7.64 1.95 5.48
C ALA A 69 -9.04 1.37 5.73
N VAL A 70 -9.96 2.16 6.30
CA VAL A 70 -11.36 1.76 6.51
C VAL A 70 -12.08 1.53 5.18
N ALA A 71 -11.87 2.37 4.18
CA ALA A 71 -12.46 2.18 2.86
C ALA A 71 -11.97 0.87 2.21
N MET A 72 -10.68 0.60 2.25
CA MET A 72 -10.09 -0.65 1.74
C MET A 72 -10.62 -1.87 2.51
N ALA A 73 -10.69 -1.80 3.84
CA ALA A 73 -11.22 -2.89 4.67
C ALA A 73 -12.70 -3.16 4.40
N THR A 74 -13.51 -2.10 4.24
CA THR A 74 -14.93 -2.20 3.89
C THR A 74 -15.12 -2.84 2.53
N LEU A 75 -14.38 -2.38 1.50
CA LEU A 75 -14.43 -2.97 0.17
C LEU A 75 -14.02 -4.45 0.21
N TRP A 76 -12.92 -4.76 0.89
CA TRP A 76 -12.47 -6.16 1.03
C TRP A 76 -13.53 -7.03 1.71
N TRP A 77 -14.17 -6.55 2.78
CA TRP A 77 -15.23 -7.27 3.47
C TRP A 77 -16.47 -7.48 2.58
N LEU A 78 -16.91 -6.45 1.86
CA LEU A 78 -18.04 -6.53 0.92
C LEU A 78 -17.79 -7.54 -0.20
N PHE A 79 -16.65 -7.44 -0.89
CA PHE A 79 -16.31 -8.36 -1.98
C PHE A 79 -16.07 -9.79 -1.50
N ARG A 80 -15.58 -9.98 -0.27
CA ARG A 80 -15.39 -11.30 0.32
C ARG A 80 -16.70 -11.97 0.72
N THR A 81 -17.69 -11.20 1.18
CA THR A 81 -18.96 -11.74 1.72
C THR A 81 -20.08 -11.78 0.68
N GLN A 82 -20.13 -10.81 -0.24
CA GLN A 82 -21.25 -10.58 -1.14
C GLN A 82 -20.74 -10.22 -2.56
N PRO A 83 -20.15 -11.18 -3.30
CA PRO A 83 -19.54 -10.90 -4.60
C PRO A 83 -20.53 -10.34 -5.64
N HIS A 84 -21.83 -10.52 -5.45
CA HIS A 84 -22.88 -10.04 -6.36
C HIS A 84 -23.55 -8.73 -5.92
N ALA A 85 -23.27 -8.20 -4.72
CA ALA A 85 -23.95 -7.01 -4.19
C ALA A 85 -23.66 -5.71 -4.97
N LEU A 86 -22.59 -5.69 -5.77
CA LEU A 86 -22.21 -4.53 -6.59
C LEU A 86 -22.58 -4.67 -8.07
N LEU A 87 -23.11 -5.83 -8.49
CA LEU A 87 -23.65 -6.03 -9.84
C LEU A 87 -24.71 -4.99 -10.26
N PRO A 88 -25.64 -4.53 -9.39
CA PRO A 88 -26.65 -3.53 -9.80
C PRO A 88 -26.10 -2.11 -10.00
N LEU A 89 -24.81 -1.84 -9.75
CA LEU A 89 -24.18 -0.55 -10.05
C LEU A 89 -23.38 -0.56 -11.36
N VAL A 90 -23.16 -1.74 -11.94
CA VAL A 90 -22.33 -1.96 -13.13
C VAL A 90 -23.18 -2.30 -14.38
N TYR A 91 -24.46 -2.64 -14.17
CA TYR A 91 -25.49 -2.78 -15.21
C TYR A 91 -26.53 -1.67 -15.05
#